data_AF-A0A1F6V258-F1
#
_entry.id   AF-A0A1F6V258-F1
#
_cell.length_a   1.000
_cell.length_b   1.000
_cell.length_c   1.000
_cell.angle_alpha   90.00
_cell.angle_beta   90.00
_cell.angle_gamma   90.00
#
_symmetry.space_group_name_H-M   'P 1'
#
loop_
_entity.id
_entity.type
_entity.pdbx_description
1 polymer ?
#
loop_
_entity_poly.entity_id
_entity_poly.type
_entity_poly.pdbx_seq_one_letter_code
_entity_poly.pdbx_strand_id
1 'polypeptide(L)'
;MLSYALLCYVLGGFPSVHPASNEVAQIFGRSISQGDLVAPAVAEAQKGKLAADAYVAWLQKEKNEKLRTLVWQAVFQDFAKQQRVEPTTAEIDSQISSQRRFMKEDRVRRAKERERLVEELKSPDLSEAKRKQSQQYLDTLRSLERHDAAVEQERRDPQREKMWQDSDRRVAQVWVKNWKVNQALYRTFGGRIIFQQAGWEPIDAYRKVLEQYEARKAFVVRDPALRDAVYSYFKFNFVYADETKAKFYFEKPYWERTAEEMKAAGF
;
A
#
# COMPACT_ATOMS: atom_id res chain seq x y z
N MET A 1 11.00 -6.13 11.91
CA MET A 1 11.14 -4.80 11.28
C MET A 1 10.76 -4.94 9.82
N LEU A 2 9.51 -4.58 9.47
CA LEU A 2 9.09 -4.46 8.08
C LEU A 2 9.36 -3.01 7.67
N SER A 3 10.42 -2.81 6.88
CA SER A 3 10.80 -1.52 6.33
C SER A 3 9.74 -1.03 5.35
N TYR A 4 8.84 -0.16 5.81
CA TYR A 4 8.01 0.67 4.93
C TYR A 4 8.85 1.87 4.48
N ALA A 5 9.57 1.71 3.37
CA ALA A 5 10.14 2.84 2.66
C ALA A 5 9.05 3.49 1.80
N LEU A 6 8.21 4.33 2.42
CA LEU A 6 7.39 5.28 1.67
C LEU A 6 8.31 6.44 1.27
N LEU A 7 8.97 6.29 0.13
CA LEU A 7 9.92 7.26 -0.40
C LEU A 7 9.14 8.43 -1.03
N CYS A 8 8.77 9.42 -0.22
CA CYS A 8 8.25 10.69 -0.71
C CYS A 8 9.40 11.54 -1.29
N TYR A 9 9.70 11.37 -2.59
CA TYR A 9 10.50 12.35 -3.32
C TYR A 9 9.59 13.46 -3.85
N VAL A 10 9.67 14.64 -3.22
CA VAL A 10 9.23 15.90 -3.85
C VAL A 10 10.32 16.30 -4.83
N LEU A 11 10.11 16.03 -6.12
CA LEU A 11 10.93 16.61 -7.18
C LEU A 11 10.16 17.77 -7.81
N GLY A 12 10.50 18.98 -7.40
CA GLY A 12 10.31 20.17 -8.23
C GLY A 12 11.28 20.07 -9.41
N GLY A 13 10.75 19.99 -10.63
CA GLY A 13 11.54 19.93 -11.86
C GLY A 13 11.14 21.06 -12.80
N PHE A 14 12.11 21.88 -13.18
CA PHE A 14 12.05 22.70 -14.39
C PHE A 14 12.00 21.79 -15.63
N PRO A 15 11.33 22.20 -16.72
CA PRO A 15 11.22 21.39 -17.92
C PRO A 15 12.55 21.38 -18.69
N SER A 16 13.26 20.27 -18.62
CA SER A 16 14.38 19.98 -19.53
C SER A 16 13.84 19.32 -20.79
N VAL A 17 13.81 20.06 -21.91
CA VAL A 17 13.51 19.49 -23.24
C VAL A 17 14.75 18.72 -23.69
N HIS A 18 14.68 17.38 -23.67
CA HIS A 18 15.71 16.50 -24.27
C HIS A 18 15.19 15.93 -25.61
N PRO A 19 16.08 15.70 -26.60
CA PRO A 19 15.68 15.25 -27.93
C PRO A 19 15.11 13.81 -27.92
N ALA A 20 14.23 13.56 -28.89
CA ALA A 20 13.33 12.40 -28.99
C ALA A 20 13.96 11.00 -29.10
N SER A 21 15.29 10.84 -29.15
CA SER A 21 15.93 9.55 -29.48
C SER A 21 15.96 8.53 -28.33
N ASN A 22 15.66 8.93 -27.09
CA ASN A 22 15.65 8.05 -25.91
C ASN A 22 14.31 8.04 -25.15
N GLU A 23 13.26 8.64 -25.73
CA GLU A 23 11.93 8.69 -25.14
C GLU A 23 11.23 7.33 -25.23
N VAL A 24 10.71 6.85 -24.11
CA VAL A 24 9.99 5.57 -24.02
C VAL A 24 8.50 5.77 -23.78
N ALA A 25 8.13 6.88 -23.14
CA ALA A 25 6.76 7.24 -22.88
C ALA A 25 6.57 8.75 -22.76
N GLN A 26 5.34 9.20 -22.93
CA GLN A 26 4.88 10.54 -22.57
C GLN A 26 3.77 10.39 -21.54
N ILE A 27 3.81 11.13 -20.43
CA ILE A 27 2.82 11.08 -19.34
C ILE A 27 2.38 12.52 -19.05
N PHE A 28 1.13 12.86 -19.36
CA PHE A 28 0.54 14.21 -19.28
C PHE A 28 1.43 15.29 -19.90
N GLY A 29 1.92 15.02 -21.11
CA GLY A 29 2.81 15.93 -21.83
C GLY A 29 4.29 15.81 -21.46
N ARG A 30 4.63 15.26 -20.28
CA ARG A 30 6.02 15.05 -19.85
C ARG A 30 6.64 13.85 -20.56
N SER A 31 7.75 14.08 -21.25
CA SER A 31 8.58 13.02 -21.83
C SER A 31 9.30 12.21 -20.73
N ILE A 32 9.31 10.89 -20.87
CA ILE A 32 9.99 9.93 -20.01
C ILE A 32 11.00 9.18 -20.87
N SER A 33 12.25 9.19 -20.44
CA SER A 33 13.37 8.52 -21.09
C SER A 33 13.75 7.22 -20.39
N GLN A 34 14.61 6.42 -21.03
CA GLN A 34 15.19 5.22 -20.41
C GLN A 34 15.89 5.52 -19.06
N GLY A 35 16.57 6.67 -18.96
CA GLY A 35 17.30 7.08 -17.75
C GLY A 35 16.38 7.49 -16.60
N ASP A 36 15.14 7.88 -16.90
CA ASP A 36 14.12 8.18 -15.88
C ASP A 36 13.54 6.89 -15.25
N LEU A 37 13.63 5.76 -15.96
CA LEU A 37 13.15 4.47 -15.48
C LEU A 37 14.17 3.79 -14.56
N VAL A 38 15.43 3.75 -14.97
CA VAL A 38 16.54 3.24 -14.16
C VAL A 38 17.74 4.16 -14.37
N ALA A 39 18.17 4.83 -13.30
CA ALA A 39 19.32 5.73 -13.38
C ALA A 39 20.58 4.94 -13.82
N PRO A 40 21.41 5.49 -14.73
CA PRO A 40 22.60 4.79 -15.23
C PRO A 40 23.53 4.30 -14.12
N ALA A 41 23.74 5.10 -13.07
CA ALA A 41 24.58 4.73 -11.93
C ALA A 41 24.05 3.48 -11.18
N VAL A 42 22.72 3.33 -11.07
CA VAL A 42 22.10 2.16 -10.44
C VAL A 42 22.26 0.94 -11.34
N ALA A 43 22.06 1.11 -12.65
CA ALA A 43 22.24 0.03 -13.62
C ALA A 43 23.70 -0.48 -13.63
N GLU A 44 24.69 0.41 -13.64
CA GLU A 44 26.11 0.02 -13.62
C GLU A 44 26.50 -0.66 -12.30
N ALA A 45 25.99 -0.16 -11.16
CA ALA A 45 26.26 -0.77 -9.85
C ALA A 45 25.73 -2.20 -9.70
N GLN A 46 24.73 -2.60 -10.51
CA GLN A 46 24.19 -3.97 -10.52
C GLN A 46 24.86 -4.89 -11.54
N LYS A 47 25.42 -4.33 -12.61
CA LYS A 47 26.04 -5.09 -13.71
C LYS A 47 27.20 -5.98 -13.24
N GLY A 48 27.96 -5.53 -12.24
CA GLY A 48 29.05 -6.31 -11.64
C GLY A 48 28.60 -7.35 -10.60
N LYS A 49 27.31 -7.39 -10.23
CA LYS A 49 26.76 -8.26 -9.16
C LYS A 49 25.95 -9.43 -9.70
N LEU A 50 25.49 -9.35 -10.94
CA LEU A 50 24.59 -10.31 -11.56
C LEU A 50 25.27 -10.95 -12.77
N ALA A 51 24.94 -12.21 -13.04
CA ALA A 51 25.21 -12.81 -14.33
C ALA A 51 24.53 -12.01 -15.45
N ALA A 52 25.06 -12.08 -16.68
CA ALA A 52 24.63 -11.22 -17.79
C ALA A 52 23.12 -11.34 -18.10
N ASP A 53 22.59 -12.56 -18.10
CA ASP A 53 21.16 -12.85 -18.30
C ASP A 53 20.30 -12.35 -17.13
N ALA A 54 20.75 -12.59 -15.89
CA ALA A 54 20.09 -12.11 -14.68
C ALA A 54 20.06 -10.57 -14.62
N TYR A 55 21.13 -9.91 -15.09
CA TYR A 55 21.20 -8.45 -15.20
C TYR A 55 20.16 -7.91 -16.19
N VAL A 56 20.05 -8.51 -17.37
CA VAL A 56 19.06 -8.09 -18.39
C VAL A 56 17.64 -8.25 -17.85
N ALA A 57 17.35 -9.40 -17.23
CA ALA A 57 16.03 -9.66 -16.62
C ALA A 57 15.70 -8.68 -15.49
N TRP A 58 16.68 -8.40 -14.61
CA TRP A 58 16.54 -7.41 -13.54
C TRP A 58 16.28 -6.02 -14.11
N LEU A 59 17.08 -5.56 -15.07
CA LEU A 59 16.96 -4.22 -15.65
C LEU A 59 15.59 -4.04 -16.31
N GLN A 60 15.11 -5.05 -17.04
CA GLN A 60 13.78 -5.01 -17.63
C GLN A 60 12.69 -4.94 -16.57
N LYS A 61 12.79 -5.75 -15.50
CA LYS A 61 11.84 -5.73 -14.39
C LYS A 61 11.78 -4.35 -13.73
N GLU A 62 12.91 -3.74 -13.41
CA GLU A 62 12.94 -2.41 -12.80
C GLU A 62 12.33 -1.34 -13.70
N LYS A 63 12.64 -1.36 -15.01
CA LYS A 63 12.04 -0.43 -15.98
C LYS A 63 10.53 -0.59 -16.06
N ASN A 64 10.05 -1.84 -16.13
CA ASN A 64 8.64 -2.19 -16.17
C ASN A 64 7.90 -1.68 -14.92
N GLU A 65 8.44 -1.98 -13.74
CA GLU A 65 7.90 -1.56 -12.44
C GLU A 65 7.87 -0.04 -12.29
N LYS A 66 8.96 0.63 -12.67
CA LYS A 66 9.05 2.08 -12.58
C LYS A 66 8.06 2.77 -13.51
N LEU A 67 7.96 2.35 -14.76
CA LEU A 67 7.03 2.94 -15.71
C LEU A 67 5.57 2.74 -15.26
N ARG A 68 5.22 1.52 -14.83
CA ARG A 68 3.88 1.24 -14.28
C ARG A 68 3.56 2.18 -13.13
N THR A 69 4.48 2.32 -12.17
CA THR A 69 4.31 3.21 -11.02
C THR A 69 4.07 4.66 -11.45
N LEU A 70 4.88 5.18 -12.39
CA LEU A 70 4.74 6.55 -12.89
C LEU A 70 3.39 6.79 -13.58
N VAL A 71 2.97 5.86 -14.45
CA VAL A 71 1.68 5.96 -15.16
C VAL A 71 0.52 5.89 -14.18
N TRP A 72 0.50 4.88 -13.31
CA TRP A 72 -0.59 4.66 -12.35
C TRP A 72 -0.71 5.82 -11.38
N GLN A 73 0.41 6.28 -10.82
CA GLN A 73 0.43 7.43 -9.93
C GLN A 73 -0.14 8.67 -10.62
N ALA A 74 0.32 8.99 -11.83
CA ALA A 74 -0.15 10.17 -12.56
C ALA A 74 -1.65 10.07 -12.90
N VAL A 75 -2.11 8.91 -13.38
CA VAL A 75 -3.52 8.67 -13.73
C VAL A 75 -4.42 8.77 -12.50
N PHE A 76 -4.09 8.11 -11.40
CA PHE A 76 -4.92 8.13 -10.18
C PHE A 76 -4.88 9.48 -9.48
N GLN A 77 -3.75 10.20 -9.51
CA GLN A 77 -3.68 11.57 -8.98
C GLN A 77 -4.54 12.54 -9.79
N ASP A 78 -4.50 12.49 -11.11
CA ASP A 78 -5.36 13.32 -11.96
C ASP A 78 -6.84 12.93 -11.78
N PHE A 79 -7.16 11.63 -11.72
CA PHE A 79 -8.53 11.18 -11.43
C PHE A 79 -9.03 11.70 -10.08
N ALA A 80 -8.24 11.57 -9.02
CA ALA A 80 -8.57 12.08 -7.70
C ALA A 80 -8.85 13.60 -7.73
N LYS A 81 -8.01 14.36 -8.46
CA LYS A 81 -8.20 15.80 -8.65
C LYS A 81 -9.49 16.13 -9.40
N GLN A 82 -9.77 15.41 -10.50
CA GLN A 82 -10.99 15.59 -11.29
C GLN A 82 -12.26 15.28 -10.47
N GLN A 83 -12.19 14.25 -9.62
CA GLN A 83 -13.28 13.86 -8.72
C GLN A 83 -13.32 14.66 -7.40
N ARG A 84 -12.42 15.64 -7.22
CA ARG A 84 -12.29 16.46 -6.00
C ARG A 84 -12.16 15.60 -4.74
N VAL A 85 -11.44 14.49 -4.85
CA VAL A 85 -11.20 13.56 -3.75
C VAL A 85 -10.11 14.13 -2.84
N GLU A 86 -10.53 14.74 -1.74
CA GLU A 86 -9.64 15.13 -0.65
C GLU A 86 -10.18 14.66 0.71
N PRO A 87 -9.32 14.16 1.62
CA PRO A 87 -9.69 13.89 3.01
C PRO A 87 -10.08 15.17 3.74
N THR A 88 -11.16 15.10 4.52
CA THR A 88 -11.52 16.14 5.50
C THR A 88 -10.81 15.91 6.83
N THR A 89 -10.68 16.95 7.65
CA THR A 89 -10.14 16.82 9.02
C THR A 89 -10.90 15.78 9.84
N ALA A 90 -12.23 15.74 9.72
CA ALA A 90 -13.08 14.79 10.45
C ALA A 90 -12.79 13.33 10.03
N GLU A 91 -12.62 13.05 8.74
CA GLU A 91 -12.28 11.70 8.26
C GLU A 91 -10.88 11.27 8.72
N ILE A 92 -9.91 12.19 8.71
CA ILE A 92 -8.56 11.95 9.22
C ILE A 92 -8.62 11.61 10.72
N ASP A 93 -9.32 12.43 11.52
CA ASP A 93 -9.44 12.24 12.96
C ASP A 93 -10.21 10.95 13.30
N SER A 94 -11.21 10.59 12.50
CA SER A 94 -11.95 9.32 12.57
C SER A 94 -11.02 8.12 12.35
N GLN A 95 -10.17 8.16 11.31
CA GLN A 95 -9.20 7.10 11.02
C GLN A 95 -8.18 6.95 12.16
N ILE A 96 -7.61 8.07 12.65
CA ILE A 96 -6.65 8.05 13.76
C ILE A 96 -7.29 7.46 15.01
N SER A 97 -8.51 7.89 15.33
CA SER A 97 -9.26 7.38 16.49
C SER A 97 -9.51 5.88 16.38
N SER A 98 -9.87 5.40 15.19
CA SER A 98 -10.07 3.99 14.92
C SER A 98 -8.78 3.18 15.07
N GLN A 99 -7.67 3.65 14.50
CA GLN A 99 -6.36 3.02 14.65
C GLN A 99 -5.97 2.92 16.14
N ARG A 100 -6.19 3.98 16.93
CA ARG A 100 -5.90 3.97 18.37
C ARG A 100 -6.76 2.96 19.13
N ARG A 101 -8.06 2.86 18.80
CA ARG A 101 -8.95 1.83 19.39
C ARG A 101 -8.46 0.43 19.05
N PHE A 102 -8.17 0.17 17.77
CA PHE A 102 -7.65 -1.12 17.32
C PHE A 102 -6.37 -1.52 18.06
N MET A 103 -5.40 -0.60 18.18
CA MET A 103 -4.15 -0.87 18.90
C MET A 103 -4.38 -1.16 20.38
N LYS A 104 -5.33 -0.46 21.03
CA LYS A 104 -5.69 -0.71 22.43
C LYS A 104 -6.35 -2.08 22.61
N GLU A 105 -7.31 -2.43 21.75
CA GLU A 105 -7.99 -3.73 21.79
C GLU A 105 -7.03 -4.89 21.52
N ASP A 106 -6.13 -4.71 20.55
CA ASP A 106 -5.09 -5.68 20.20
C ASP A 106 -4.12 -5.90 21.37
N ARG A 107 -3.73 -4.84 22.10
CA ARG A 107 -2.95 -4.95 23.36
C ARG A 107 -3.68 -5.80 24.41
N VAL A 108 -4.98 -5.56 24.62
CA VAL A 108 -5.80 -6.34 25.56
C VAL A 108 -5.92 -7.81 25.13
N ARG A 109 -6.15 -8.06 23.84
CA ARG A 109 -6.21 -9.42 23.29
C ARG A 109 -4.89 -10.16 23.47
N ARG A 110 -3.75 -9.52 23.16
CA ARG A 110 -2.42 -10.11 23.38
C ARG A 110 -2.15 -10.42 24.85
N ALA A 111 -2.58 -9.55 25.77
CA ALA A 111 -2.43 -9.80 27.19
C ALA A 111 -3.16 -11.09 27.64
N LYS A 112 -4.42 -11.24 27.23
CA LYS A 112 -5.21 -12.46 27.49
C LYS A 112 -4.56 -13.71 26.88
N GLU A 113 -4.07 -13.61 25.65
CA GLU A 113 -3.41 -14.74 24.98
C GLU A 113 -2.10 -15.13 25.68
N ARG A 114 -1.33 -14.16 26.20
CA ARG A 114 -0.15 -14.48 27.02
C ARG A 114 -0.52 -15.24 28.29
N GLU A 115 -1.55 -14.79 29.02
CA GLU A 115 -2.02 -15.48 30.23
C GLU A 115 -2.44 -16.92 29.92
N ARG A 116 -3.19 -17.11 28.82
CA ARG A 116 -3.57 -18.43 28.33
C ARG A 116 -2.37 -19.32 28.02
N LEU A 117 -1.37 -18.80 27.29
CA LEU A 117 -0.17 -19.56 26.94
C LEU A 117 0.67 -19.93 28.17
N VAL A 118 0.76 -19.02 29.15
CA VAL A 118 1.43 -19.30 30.44
C VAL A 118 0.74 -20.45 31.17
N GLU A 119 -0.60 -20.49 31.17
CA GLU A 119 -1.34 -21.59 31.78
C GLU A 119 -1.19 -22.91 31.00
N GLU A 120 -1.32 -22.87 29.67
CA GLU A 120 -1.14 -24.04 28.80
C GLU A 120 0.23 -24.70 29.00
N LEU A 121 1.28 -23.89 29.14
CA LEU A 121 2.65 -24.38 29.34
C LEU A 121 2.86 -25.07 30.71
N LYS A 122 1.97 -24.90 31.68
CA LYS A 122 2.02 -25.64 32.96
C LYS A 122 1.55 -27.08 32.83
N SER A 123 0.78 -27.40 31.78
CA SER A 123 0.26 -28.75 31.59
C SER A 123 1.40 -29.76 31.42
N PRO A 124 1.43 -30.85 32.21
CA PRO A 124 2.44 -31.91 32.05
C PRO A 124 2.22 -32.73 30.78
N ASP A 125 0.98 -32.78 30.26
CA ASP A 125 0.58 -33.60 29.12
C ASP A 125 0.88 -32.95 27.76
N LEU A 126 1.49 -31.75 27.77
CA LEU A 126 1.79 -31.01 26.55
C LEU A 126 2.99 -31.66 25.81
N SER A 127 2.77 -32.07 24.56
CA SER A 127 3.85 -32.57 23.70
C SER A 127 5.00 -31.57 23.58
N GLU A 128 6.23 -32.07 23.40
CA GLU A 128 7.42 -31.22 23.27
C GLU A 128 7.30 -30.21 22.11
N ALA A 129 6.79 -30.64 20.96
CA ALA A 129 6.57 -29.77 19.80
C ALA A 129 5.60 -28.63 20.13
N LYS A 130 4.49 -28.94 20.81
CA LYS A 130 3.50 -27.93 21.22
C LYS A 130 4.08 -26.99 22.27
N ARG A 131 4.84 -27.52 23.24
CA ARG A 131 5.55 -26.72 24.25
C ARG A 131 6.49 -25.70 23.62
N LYS A 132 7.29 -26.15 22.65
CA LYS A 132 8.21 -25.28 21.90
C LYS A 132 7.47 -24.20 21.13
N GLN A 133 6.39 -24.56 20.42
CA GLN A 133 5.57 -23.60 19.68
C GLN A 133 4.94 -22.54 20.60
N SER A 134 4.28 -22.97 21.69
CA SER A 134 3.62 -22.08 22.64
C SER A 134 4.63 -21.15 23.33
N GLN A 135 5.83 -21.66 23.64
CA GLN A 135 6.91 -20.85 24.21
C GLN A 135 7.43 -19.79 23.22
N GLN A 136 7.70 -20.16 21.96
CA GLN A 136 8.11 -19.21 20.93
C GLN A 136 7.07 -18.11 20.69
N TYR A 137 5.78 -18.47 20.73
CA TYR A 137 4.71 -17.50 20.58
C TYR A 137 4.61 -16.57 21.79
N LEU A 138 4.71 -17.10 23.01
CA LEU A 138 4.74 -16.30 24.23
C LEU A 138 5.90 -15.29 24.23
N ASP A 139 7.10 -15.71 23.80
CA ASP A 139 8.27 -14.82 23.71
C ASP A 139 8.07 -13.71 22.66
N THR A 140 7.40 -14.03 21.54
CA THR A 140 6.99 -13.03 20.55
C THR A 140 6.06 -11.99 21.18
N LEU A 141 5.03 -12.42 21.91
CA LEU A 141 4.07 -11.52 22.56
C LEU A 141 4.72 -10.64 23.64
N ARG A 142 5.70 -11.18 24.38
CA ARG A 142 6.52 -10.41 25.35
C ARG A 142 7.40 -9.38 24.65
N SER A 143 7.97 -9.71 23.50
CA SER A 143 8.77 -8.76 22.73
C SER A 143 7.92 -7.59 22.24
N LEU A 144 6.69 -7.86 21.78
CA LEU A 144 5.75 -6.81 21.36
C LEU A 144 5.35 -5.90 22.52
N GLU A 145 5.11 -6.47 23.72
CA GLU A 145 4.81 -5.68 24.92
C GLU A 145 5.96 -4.75 25.33
N ARG A 146 7.20 -5.24 25.28
CA ARG A 146 8.38 -4.39 25.54
C ARG A 146 8.49 -3.25 24.55
N HIS A 147 8.23 -3.51 23.27
CA HIS A 147 8.20 -2.47 22.24
C HIS A 147 7.09 -1.44 22.50
N ASP A 148 5.88 -1.89 22.84
CA ASP A 148 4.76 -1.01 23.21
C ASP A 148 5.11 -0.11 24.40
N ALA A 149 5.74 -0.66 25.44
CA ALA A 149 6.18 0.09 26.61
C ALA A 149 7.28 1.10 26.28
N ALA A 150 8.23 0.75 25.41
CA ALA A 150 9.27 1.66 24.93
C ALA A 150 8.67 2.83 24.15
N VAL A 151 7.71 2.57 23.24
CA VAL A 151 7.00 3.63 22.51
C VAL A 151 6.24 4.55 23.48
N GLU A 152 5.54 3.98 24.46
CA GLU A 152 4.83 4.78 25.47
C GLU A 152 5.78 5.66 26.28
N GLN A 153 6.95 5.14 26.65
CA GLN A 153 7.98 5.90 27.34
C GLN A 153 8.49 7.07 26.49
N GLU A 154 8.76 6.85 25.20
CA GLU A 154 9.18 7.90 24.28
C GLU A 154 8.13 9.01 24.12
N ARG A 155 6.85 8.65 24.15
CA ARG A 155 5.72 9.58 24.01
C ARG A 155 5.48 10.46 25.24
N ARG A 156 6.17 10.20 26.37
CA ARG A 156 6.13 11.11 27.54
C ARG A 156 6.85 12.43 27.29
N ASP A 157 7.79 12.46 26.34
CA ASP A 157 8.42 13.69 25.87
C ASP A 157 7.45 14.45 24.95
N PRO A 158 7.05 15.70 25.29
CA PRO A 158 6.13 16.49 24.47
C PRO A 158 6.60 16.70 23.02
N GLN A 159 7.91 16.81 22.78
CA GLN A 159 8.44 16.99 21.43
C GLN A 159 8.25 15.73 20.60
N ARG A 160 8.55 14.56 21.19
CA ARG A 160 8.32 13.28 20.52
C ARG A 160 6.83 13.03 20.31
N GLU A 161 5.99 13.32 21.29
CA GLU A 161 4.53 13.16 21.15
C GLU A 161 4.00 13.98 19.97
N LYS A 162 4.45 15.23 19.82
CA LYS A 162 4.06 16.06 18.66
C LYS A 162 4.53 15.44 17.34
N MET A 163 5.78 14.95 17.27
CA MET A 163 6.28 14.25 16.08
C MET A 163 5.44 13.01 15.73
N TRP A 164 5.04 12.24 16.73
CA TRP A 164 4.14 11.09 16.55
C TRP A 164 2.76 11.52 16.05
N GLN A 165 2.16 12.57 16.62
CA GLN A 165 0.87 13.09 16.17
C GLN A 165 0.91 13.60 14.72
N ASP A 166 1.97 14.31 14.35
CA ASP A 166 2.16 14.78 12.98
C ASP A 166 2.36 13.60 12.01
N SER A 167 3.05 12.55 12.45
CA SER A 167 3.22 11.31 11.70
C SER A 167 1.89 10.56 11.51
N ASP A 168 1.13 10.38 12.60
CA ASP A 168 -0.21 9.77 12.61
C ASP A 168 -1.11 10.50 11.60
N ARG A 169 -1.10 11.84 11.62
CA ARG A 169 -1.92 12.67 10.71
C ARG A 169 -1.51 12.50 9.25
N ARG A 170 -0.21 12.48 8.93
CA ARG A 170 0.27 12.25 7.55
C ARG A 170 -0.11 10.86 7.04
N VAL A 171 0.07 9.84 7.87
CA VAL A 171 -0.28 8.45 7.52
C VAL A 171 -1.79 8.33 7.30
N ALA A 172 -2.60 8.85 8.23
CA ALA A 172 -4.05 8.86 8.11
C ALA A 172 -4.53 9.58 6.84
N GLN A 173 -3.92 10.72 6.48
CA GLN A 173 -4.25 11.44 5.25
C GLN A 173 -4.05 10.57 4.00
N VAL A 174 -2.93 9.82 3.93
CA VAL A 174 -2.67 8.89 2.82
C VAL A 174 -3.69 7.76 2.78
N TRP A 175 -3.99 7.14 3.92
CA TRP A 175 -4.97 6.04 4.00
C TRP A 175 -6.38 6.48 3.59
N VAL A 176 -6.86 7.60 4.16
CA VAL A 176 -8.18 8.15 3.84
C VAL A 176 -8.24 8.52 2.37
N LYS A 177 -7.21 9.19 1.82
CA LYS A 177 -7.18 9.56 0.40
C LYS A 177 -7.23 8.32 -0.49
N ASN A 178 -6.42 7.30 -0.20
CA ASN A 178 -6.40 6.06 -0.97
C ASN A 178 -7.78 5.37 -0.98
N TRP A 179 -8.40 5.21 0.18
CA TRP A 179 -9.74 4.61 0.26
C TRP A 179 -10.79 5.43 -0.50
N LYS A 180 -10.76 6.77 -0.41
CA LYS A 180 -11.70 7.64 -1.14
C LYS A 180 -11.48 7.59 -2.65
N VAL A 181 -10.24 7.49 -3.12
CA VAL A 181 -9.93 7.30 -4.54
C VAL A 181 -10.48 5.96 -5.04
N ASN A 182 -10.27 4.89 -4.28
CA ASN A 182 -10.81 3.57 -4.61
C ASN A 182 -12.34 3.57 -4.59
N GLN A 183 -12.96 4.22 -3.61
CA GLN A 183 -14.40 4.41 -3.57
C GLN A 183 -14.92 5.15 -4.80
N ALA A 184 -14.26 6.25 -5.20
CA ALA A 184 -14.64 7.02 -6.37
C ALA A 184 -14.48 6.21 -7.66
N LEU A 185 -13.37 5.47 -7.81
CA LEU A 185 -13.14 4.58 -8.95
C LEU A 185 -14.22 3.49 -9.04
N TYR A 186 -14.54 2.84 -7.91
CA TYR A 186 -15.59 1.84 -7.86
C TYR A 186 -16.97 2.42 -8.21
N ARG A 187 -17.30 3.61 -7.69
CA ARG A 187 -18.58 4.29 -8.02
C ARG A 187 -18.67 4.67 -9.50
N THR A 188 -17.57 5.11 -10.12
CA THR A 188 -17.54 5.53 -11.53
C THR A 188 -17.57 4.34 -12.49
N PHE A 189 -16.83 3.27 -12.20
CA PHE A 189 -16.57 2.20 -13.17
C PHE A 189 -17.08 0.81 -12.76
N GLY A 190 -17.40 0.61 -11.48
CA GLY A 190 -17.82 -0.66 -10.91
C GLY A 190 -16.83 -1.79 -11.12
N GLY A 191 -17.35 -3.02 -11.15
CA GLY A 191 -16.59 -4.24 -11.43
C GLY A 191 -16.10 -4.97 -10.19
N ARG A 192 -15.25 -5.97 -10.38
CA ARG A 192 -14.75 -6.82 -9.29
C ARG A 192 -13.72 -6.09 -8.44
N ILE A 193 -13.60 -6.54 -7.20
CA ILE A 193 -12.62 -6.03 -6.23
C ILE A 193 -11.76 -7.18 -5.69
N ILE A 194 -10.55 -6.84 -5.25
CA ILE A 194 -9.57 -7.79 -4.70
C ILE A 194 -9.01 -7.24 -3.38
N PHE A 195 -8.56 -8.11 -2.48
CA PHE A 195 -7.87 -7.68 -1.26
C PHE A 195 -6.36 -7.71 -1.46
N GLN A 196 -5.70 -6.62 -1.09
CA GLN A 196 -4.25 -6.50 -1.05
C GLN A 196 -3.80 -5.90 0.29
N GLN A 197 -2.49 -5.76 0.48
CA GLN A 197 -1.89 -5.30 1.73
C GLN A 197 -2.46 -3.96 2.23
N ALA A 198 -2.88 -3.07 1.32
CA ALA A 198 -3.42 -1.75 1.64
C ALA A 198 -4.97 -1.68 1.62
N GLY A 199 -5.65 -2.84 1.66
CA GLY A 199 -7.10 -2.93 1.65
C GLY A 199 -7.66 -3.41 0.32
N TRP A 200 -8.96 -3.17 0.11
CA TRP A 200 -9.65 -3.62 -1.09
C TRP A 200 -9.46 -2.64 -2.27
N GLU A 201 -9.14 -3.22 -3.43
CA GLU A 201 -8.84 -2.52 -4.67
C GLU A 201 -9.91 -2.83 -5.73
N PRO A 202 -10.51 -1.82 -6.38
CA PRO A 202 -11.46 -2.04 -7.47
C PRO A 202 -10.72 -2.32 -8.78
N ILE A 203 -10.20 -3.55 -8.91
CA ILE A 203 -9.26 -3.94 -9.96
C ILE A 203 -9.79 -3.70 -11.39
N ASP A 204 -11.08 -3.93 -11.61
CA ASP A 204 -11.69 -3.69 -12.93
C ASP A 204 -11.84 -2.18 -13.20
N ALA A 205 -12.08 -1.36 -12.16
CA ALA A 205 -12.12 0.09 -12.28
C ALA A 205 -10.74 0.69 -12.57
N TYR A 206 -9.68 0.14 -11.96
CA TYR A 206 -8.29 0.53 -12.24
C TYR A 206 -7.95 0.35 -13.72
N ARG A 207 -8.32 -0.80 -14.29
CA ARG A 207 -8.11 -1.08 -15.71
C ARG A 207 -8.86 -0.07 -16.58
N LYS A 208 -10.15 0.15 -16.34
CA LYS A 208 -11.00 1.05 -17.13
C LYS A 208 -10.50 2.49 -17.12
N VAL A 209 -10.07 3.01 -15.96
CA VAL A 209 -9.54 4.38 -15.90
C VAL A 209 -8.21 4.51 -16.66
N LEU A 210 -7.32 3.50 -16.59
CA LEU A 210 -6.08 3.51 -17.37
C LEU A 210 -6.37 3.49 -18.88
N GLU A 211 -7.30 2.63 -19.32
CA GLU A 211 -7.72 2.54 -20.73
C GLU A 211 -8.32 3.86 -21.21
N GLN A 212 -9.14 4.54 -20.40
CA GLN A 212 -9.70 5.85 -20.72
C GLN A 212 -8.60 6.92 -20.87
N TYR A 213 -7.60 6.91 -19.99
CA TYR A 213 -6.49 7.86 -20.03
C TYR A 213 -5.54 7.60 -21.19
N GLU A 214 -5.31 6.34 -21.54
CA GLU A 214 -4.56 5.96 -22.73
C GLU A 214 -5.27 6.39 -24.01
N ALA A 215 -6.58 6.11 -24.12
CA ALA A 215 -7.39 6.45 -25.30
C ALA A 215 -7.40 7.96 -25.61
N ARG A 216 -7.39 8.80 -24.56
CA ARG A 216 -7.28 10.26 -24.71
C ARG A 216 -5.84 10.78 -24.81
N LYS A 217 -4.85 9.89 -24.94
CA LYS A 217 -3.41 10.19 -25.01
C LYS A 217 -2.89 10.99 -23.81
N ALA A 218 -3.52 10.83 -22.63
CA ALA A 218 -2.99 11.38 -21.38
C ALA A 218 -1.68 10.67 -20.98
N PHE A 219 -1.45 9.46 -21.48
CA PHE A 219 -0.11 8.90 -21.61
C PHE A 219 0.00 8.13 -22.92
N VAL A 220 1.23 7.98 -23.41
CA VAL A 220 1.58 7.19 -24.60
C VAL A 220 2.83 6.41 -24.26
N VAL A 221 2.80 5.08 -24.37
CA VAL A 221 3.98 4.22 -24.22
C VAL A 221 4.34 3.66 -25.59
N ARG A 222 5.55 3.97 -26.07
CA ARG A 222 5.97 3.68 -27.45
C ARG A 222 6.37 2.22 -27.64
N ASP A 223 7.00 1.64 -26.63
CA ASP A 223 7.44 0.24 -26.64
C ASP A 223 6.29 -0.68 -26.19
N PRO A 224 5.85 -1.64 -27.03
CA PRO A 224 4.79 -2.58 -26.68
C PRO A 224 5.06 -3.41 -25.42
N ALA A 225 6.32 -3.77 -25.14
CA ALA A 225 6.68 -4.54 -23.95
C ALA A 225 6.54 -3.70 -22.67
N LEU A 226 6.94 -2.42 -22.74
CA LEU A 226 6.72 -1.47 -21.64
C LEU A 226 5.24 -1.15 -21.46
N ARG A 227 4.47 -1.07 -22.56
CA ARG A 227 3.02 -0.90 -22.49
C ARG A 227 2.38 -2.11 -21.80
N ASP A 228 2.78 -3.33 -22.17
CA ASP A 228 2.29 -4.55 -21.53
C ASP A 228 2.60 -4.56 -20.02
N ALA A 229 3.78 -4.08 -19.63
CA ALA A 229 4.16 -3.95 -18.23
C ALA A 229 3.24 -3.03 -17.43
N VAL A 230 2.75 -1.92 -18.01
CA VAL A 230 1.76 -1.03 -17.37
C VAL A 230 0.48 -1.78 -16.99
N TYR A 231 0.05 -2.74 -17.82
CA TYR A 231 -1.17 -3.54 -17.63
C TYR A 231 -0.94 -4.92 -17.01
N SER A 232 0.31 -5.31 -16.75
CA SER A 232 0.67 -6.65 -16.26
C SER A 232 0.00 -7.04 -14.94
N TYR A 233 -0.30 -6.06 -14.07
CA TYR A 233 -0.98 -6.31 -12.79
C TYR A 233 -2.35 -6.98 -12.96
N PHE A 234 -3.04 -6.69 -14.06
CA PHE A 234 -4.35 -7.27 -14.32
C PHE A 234 -4.30 -8.71 -14.87
N LYS A 235 -3.10 -9.26 -15.07
CA LYS A 235 -2.90 -10.65 -15.53
C LYS A 235 -2.73 -11.63 -14.36
N PHE A 236 -2.64 -11.12 -13.13
CA PHE A 236 -2.56 -11.97 -11.96
C PHE A 236 -3.90 -12.68 -11.69
N ASN A 237 -3.79 -13.91 -11.19
CA ASN A 237 -4.94 -14.67 -10.70
C ASN A 237 -5.30 -14.18 -9.30
N PHE A 238 -6.35 -13.39 -9.21
CA PHE A 238 -6.85 -12.87 -7.93
C PHE A 238 -8.03 -13.68 -7.40
N VAL A 239 -8.17 -13.67 -6.09
CA VAL A 239 -9.42 -14.03 -5.43
C VAL A 239 -10.29 -12.77 -5.37
N TYR A 240 -11.48 -12.85 -5.97
CA TYR A 240 -12.42 -11.74 -6.04
C TYR A 240 -13.42 -11.81 -4.90
N ALA A 241 -13.80 -10.66 -4.35
CA ALA A 241 -15.02 -10.57 -3.55
C ALA A 241 -16.27 -10.59 -4.44
N ASP A 242 -17.38 -11.01 -3.85
CA ASP A 242 -18.69 -10.79 -4.46
C ASP A 242 -19.10 -9.31 -4.43
N GLU A 243 -20.12 -8.97 -5.22
CA GLU A 243 -20.59 -7.60 -5.38
C GLU A 243 -21.17 -7.01 -4.09
N THR A 244 -21.80 -7.84 -3.25
CA THR A 244 -22.37 -7.41 -1.96
C THR A 244 -21.27 -6.94 -1.03
N LYS A 245 -20.19 -7.71 -0.93
CA LYS A 245 -19.00 -7.38 -0.15
C LYS A 245 -18.31 -6.13 -0.68
N ALA A 246 -18.26 -5.95 -2.01
CA ALA A 246 -17.71 -4.74 -2.61
C ALA A 246 -18.52 -3.48 -2.30
N LYS A 247 -19.84 -3.55 -2.46
CA LYS A 247 -20.75 -2.46 -2.08
C LYS A 247 -20.61 -2.11 -0.61
N PHE A 248 -20.61 -3.10 0.28
CA PHE A 248 -20.43 -2.90 1.71
C PHE A 248 -19.12 -2.16 2.05
N TYR A 249 -18.00 -2.57 1.45
CA TYR A 249 -16.69 -1.96 1.73
C TYR A 249 -16.60 -0.49 1.27
N PHE A 250 -17.18 -0.17 0.11
CA PHE A 250 -17.12 1.19 -0.46
C PHE A 250 -18.30 2.08 -0.08
N GLU A 251 -19.32 1.58 0.59
CA GLU A 251 -20.43 2.39 1.11
C GLU A 251 -20.00 3.27 2.29
N LYS A 252 -19.26 2.69 3.24
CA LYS A 252 -18.80 3.33 4.47
C LYS A 252 -17.36 2.91 4.76
N PRO A 253 -16.48 3.83 5.21
CA PRO A 253 -15.10 3.48 5.51
C PRO A 253 -15.02 2.32 6.51
N TYR A 254 -14.17 1.34 6.21
CA TYR A 254 -14.06 0.13 7.03
C TYR A 254 -13.63 0.43 8.48
N TRP A 255 -12.88 1.53 8.70
CA TRP A 255 -12.45 1.95 10.03
C TRP A 255 -13.56 2.59 10.87
N GLU A 256 -14.71 2.90 10.27
CA GLU A 256 -15.91 3.41 10.96
C GLU A 256 -16.94 2.31 11.21
N ARG A 257 -16.64 1.08 10.78
CA ARG A 257 -17.50 -0.07 10.98
C ARG A 257 -17.18 -0.78 12.29
N THR A 258 -18.19 -1.36 12.91
CA THR A 258 -17.98 -2.23 14.09
C THR A 258 -17.47 -3.60 13.66
N ALA A 259 -16.89 -4.34 14.60
CA ALA A 259 -16.45 -5.72 14.33
C ALA A 259 -17.63 -6.63 13.93
N GLU A 260 -18.80 -6.39 14.52
CA GLU A 260 -20.03 -7.12 14.23
C GLU A 260 -20.53 -6.83 12.81
N GLU A 261 -20.49 -5.56 12.38
CA GLU A 261 -20.83 -5.18 11.00
C GLU A 261 -19.88 -5.88 10.00
N MET A 262 -18.58 -5.84 10.25
CA MET A 262 -17.57 -6.46 9.39
C MET A 262 -17.77 -7.98 9.31
N LYS A 263 -17.97 -8.64 10.46
CA LYS A 263 -18.21 -10.09 10.54
C LYS A 263 -19.51 -10.49 9.82
N ALA A 264 -20.58 -9.72 10.00
CA ALA A 264 -21.86 -9.98 9.34
C ALA A 264 -21.76 -9.89 7.81
N ALA A 265 -20.88 -9.02 7.31
CA ALA A 265 -20.57 -8.90 5.88
C ALA A 265 -19.48 -9.88 5.38
N GLY A 266 -19.03 -10.82 6.24
CA GLY A 266 -18.08 -11.86 5.88
C GLY A 266 -16.64 -11.38 5.72
N PHE A 267 -16.24 -10.33 6.45
CA PHE A 267 -14.85 -9.90 6.60
C PHE A 267 -14.20 -10.43 7.88
#